data_AF-A0A942YDT5-F1
#
_entry.id   AF-A0A942YDT5-F1
#
_cell.length_a   1.000
_cell.length_b   1.000
_cell.length_c   1.000
_cell.angle_alpha   90.00
_cell.angle_beta   90.00
_cell.angle_gamma   90.00
#
_symmetry.space_group_name_H-M   'P 1'
#
loop_
_entity.id
_entity.type
_entity.pdbx_description
1 polymer ?
#
loop_
_entity_poly.entity_id
_entity_poly.type
_entity_poly.pdbx_seq_one_letter_code
_entity_poly.pdbx_strand_id
1 'polypeptide(L)'
;MNPYGYYHSPQSQMDYNTYVPQILPQGTHAQFDPNRQPQQLERRVNQLERENNRQQQEIERLSREVNQLSRRLQRVNQRLRAVERRFNFPFTPFDGEY
;
A
#
# COMPACT_ATOMS: atom_id res chain seq x y z
N MET A 1 -39.64 -0.12 -16.29
CA MET A 1 -39.03 -1.36 -15.77
C MET A 1 -37.53 -1.13 -15.63
N ASN A 2 -37.01 -1.11 -14.41
CA ASN A 2 -35.56 -1.14 -14.12
C ASN A 2 -35.36 -1.92 -12.80
N PRO A 3 -34.70 -3.08 -12.81
CA PRO A 3 -34.38 -3.82 -11.60
C PRO A 3 -32.96 -3.49 -11.16
N TYR A 4 -32.82 -2.74 -10.06
CA TYR A 4 -31.54 -2.59 -9.39
C TYR A 4 -31.23 -3.85 -8.58
N GLY A 5 -30.11 -4.47 -8.90
CA GLY A 5 -29.59 -5.67 -8.24
C GLY A 5 -29.26 -5.41 -6.77
N TYR A 6 -29.66 -6.37 -5.93
CA TYR A 6 -29.36 -6.42 -4.51
C TYR A 6 -27.86 -6.59 -4.26
N TYR A 7 -27.22 -5.58 -3.68
CA TYR A 7 -25.96 -5.78 -2.95
C TYR A 7 -26.27 -6.32 -1.55
N HIS A 8 -25.96 -7.60 -1.33
CA HIS A 8 -25.99 -8.21 -0.01
C HIS A 8 -24.65 -7.93 0.68
N SER A 9 -24.65 -7.09 1.70
CA SER A 9 -23.50 -6.86 2.59
C SER A 9 -23.75 -7.63 3.89
N PRO A 10 -22.77 -8.38 4.43
CA PRO A 10 -22.96 -9.08 5.70
C PRO A 10 -23.09 -8.04 6.82
N GLN A 11 -24.27 -7.98 7.45
CA GLN A 11 -24.47 -7.17 8.65
C GLN A 11 -23.59 -7.73 9.78
N SER A 12 -22.53 -7.00 10.10
CA SER A 12 -21.94 -7.07 11.43
C SER A 12 -22.98 -6.51 12.40
N GLN A 13 -23.55 -7.37 13.23
CA GLN A 13 -24.50 -6.96 14.27
C GLN A 13 -23.76 -6.04 15.26
N MET A 14 -23.86 -4.73 15.03
CA MET A 14 -23.57 -3.75 16.06
C MET A 14 -24.74 -3.80 17.02
N ASP A 15 -24.55 -4.49 18.14
CA ASP A 15 -25.49 -4.55 19.24
C ASP A 15 -25.55 -3.17 19.90
N TYR A 16 -26.36 -2.29 19.32
CA TYR A 16 -26.76 -0.99 19.87
C TYR A 16 -27.71 -1.28 21.04
N ASN A 17 -27.15 -1.74 22.15
CA ASN A 17 -27.90 -1.85 23.39
C ASN A 17 -28.34 -0.43 23.79
N THR A 18 -29.63 -0.24 23.54
CA THR A 18 -30.43 0.94 23.80
C THR A 18 -30.33 1.26 25.28
N TYR A 19 -29.69 2.38 25.62
CA TYR A 19 -29.75 2.94 26.96
C TYR A 19 -31.17 3.44 27.23
N VAL A 20 -32.04 2.53 27.68
CA VAL A 20 -33.25 2.90 28.41
C VAL A 20 -32.80 3.28 29.83
N PRO A 21 -33.09 4.49 30.34
CA PRO A 21 -32.73 4.83 31.71
C PRO A 21 -33.70 4.12 32.66
N GLN A 22 -33.33 2.92 33.09
CA GLN A 22 -33.99 2.20 34.17
C GLN A 22 -33.32 2.64 35.48
N ILE A 23 -34.08 3.32 36.32
CA ILE A 23 -33.62 3.81 37.62
C ILE A 23 -33.30 2.60 38.51
N LEU A 24 -32.01 2.28 38.66
CA LEU A 24 -31.48 1.35 39.66
C LEU A 24 -30.42 2.06 40.53
N PRO A 25 -30.37 1.76 41.84
CA PRO A 25 -29.51 2.46 42.78
C PRO A 25 -28.05 1.98 42.71
N GLN A 26 -27.14 2.95 42.84
CA GLN A 26 -25.71 2.84 43.18
C GLN A 26 -24.92 1.65 42.60
N GLY A 27 -24.16 1.91 41.55
CA GLY A 27 -23.10 1.01 41.08
C GLY A 27 -22.21 1.72 40.06
N THR A 28 -21.11 2.29 40.55
CA THR A 28 -19.91 2.69 39.80
C THR A 28 -20.12 3.12 38.35
N HIS A 29 -20.50 4.38 38.15
CA HIS A 29 -20.39 5.05 36.86
C HIS A 29 -18.90 5.09 36.50
N ALA A 30 -18.45 4.20 35.62
CA ALA A 30 -17.14 4.32 35.00
C ALA A 30 -17.17 5.64 34.21
N GLN A 31 -16.59 6.67 34.80
CA GLN A 31 -16.53 8.00 34.25
C GLN A 31 -15.76 7.92 32.94
N PHE A 32 -16.48 8.06 31.81
CA PHE A 32 -15.86 8.21 30.51
C PHE A 32 -15.06 9.53 30.56
N ASP A 33 -13.74 9.43 30.67
CA ASP A 33 -12.83 10.57 30.63
C ASP A 33 -12.48 10.86 29.17
N PRO A 34 -13.03 11.93 28.57
CA PRO A 34 -12.73 12.31 27.18
C PRO A 34 -11.25 12.68 26.96
N ASN A 35 -10.46 12.87 28.01
CA ASN A 35 -9.01 13.09 27.91
C ASN A 35 -8.19 11.79 27.91
N ARG A 36 -8.83 10.63 28.01
CA ARG A 36 -8.14 9.34 28.00
C ARG A 36 -7.69 9.03 26.57
N GLN A 37 -6.44 9.39 26.24
CA GLN A 37 -5.84 9.06 24.95
C GLN A 37 -5.94 7.55 24.68
N PRO A 38 -6.46 7.15 23.51
CA PRO A 38 -6.60 5.74 23.17
C PRO A 38 -5.21 5.15 22.85
N GLN A 39 -4.55 4.58 23.86
CA GLN A 39 -3.23 3.93 23.76
C GLN A 39 -3.12 2.87 22.64
N GLN A 40 -4.24 2.36 22.12
CA GLN A 40 -4.26 1.45 20.97
C GLN A 40 -3.93 2.18 19.65
N LEU A 41 -4.45 3.39 19.47
CA LEU A 41 -4.19 4.22 18.29
C LEU A 41 -2.73 4.62 18.21
N GLU A 42 -2.14 5.07 19.32
CA GLU A 42 -0.71 5.42 19.38
C GLU A 42 0.20 4.24 19.05
N ARG A 43 -0.12 3.04 19.55
CA ARG A 43 0.64 1.82 19.21
C ARG A 43 0.56 1.51 17.72
N ARG A 44 -0.61 1.69 17.11
CA ARG A 44 -0.80 1.46 15.67
C ARG A 44 -0.07 2.51 14.83
N VAL A 45 -0.11 3.78 15.21
CA VAL A 45 0.64 4.87 14.55
C VAL A 45 2.13 4.58 14.59
N ASN A 46 2.69 4.26 15.76
CA ASN A 46 4.10 3.90 15.90
C ASN A 46 4.52 2.68 15.05
N GLN A 47 3.63 1.71 14.85
CA GLN A 47 3.89 0.57 13.97
C GLN A 47 3.91 1.00 12.51
N LEU A 48 2.91 1.78 12.08
CA LEU A 48 2.81 2.30 10.72
C LEU A 48 4.00 3.21 10.38
N GLU A 49 4.45 4.05 11.29
CA GLU A 49 5.62 4.90 11.09
C GLU A 49 6.89 4.08 10.87
N ARG A 50 7.09 3.00 11.63
CA ARG A 50 8.24 2.10 11.42
C ARG A 50 8.17 1.37 10.09
N GLU A 51 6.98 0.93 9.69
CA GLU A 51 6.76 0.28 8.40
C GLU A 51 7.03 1.26 7.25
N ASN A 52 6.50 2.47 7.34
CA ASN A 52 6.68 3.52 6.34
C ASN A 52 8.16 3.88 6.16
N ASN A 53 8.91 4.01 7.26
CA ASN A 53 10.36 4.24 7.21
C ASN A 53 11.12 3.10 6.52
N ARG A 54 10.71 1.84 6.70
CA ARG A 54 11.32 0.69 6.01
C ARG A 54 11.01 0.72 4.52
N GLN A 55 9.75 0.97 4.16
CA GLN A 55 9.33 1.10 2.77
C GLN A 55 10.08 2.23 2.07
N GLN A 56 10.27 3.37 2.73
CA GLN A 56 11.03 4.49 2.18
C GLN A 56 12.47 4.12 1.86
N GLN A 57 13.15 3.39 2.75
CA GLN A 57 14.51 2.90 2.51
C GLN A 57 14.59 1.92 1.34
N GLU A 58 13.58 1.06 1.18
CA GLU A 58 13.51 0.12 0.06
C GLU A 58 13.30 0.84 -1.27
N ILE A 59 12.40 1.83 -1.31
CA ILE A 59 12.18 2.70 -2.47
C ILE A 59 13.49 3.38 -2.90
N GLU A 60 14.26 3.91 -1.95
CA GLU A 60 15.55 4.54 -2.25
C GLU A 60 16.57 3.56 -2.84
N ARG A 61 16.62 2.32 -2.32
CA ARG A 61 17.51 1.27 -2.87
C ARG A 61 17.12 0.91 -4.29
N LEU A 62 15.84 0.61 -4.52
CA LEU A 62 15.32 0.27 -5.84
C LEU A 62 15.54 1.41 -6.84
N SER A 63 15.34 2.66 -6.42
CA SER A 63 15.61 3.83 -7.26
C SER A 63 17.08 3.89 -7.71
N ARG A 64 18.03 3.59 -6.82
CA ARG A 64 19.46 3.52 -7.17
C ARG A 64 19.74 2.40 -8.18
N GLU A 65 19.14 1.23 -7.98
CA GLU A 65 19.29 0.09 -8.88
C GLU A 65 18.72 0.36 -10.27
N VAL A 66 17.53 0.96 -10.36
CA VAL A 66 16.91 1.37 -11.64
C VAL A 66 17.82 2.36 -12.37
N ASN A 67 18.39 3.35 -11.66
CA ASN A 67 19.33 4.29 -12.25
C ASN A 67 20.61 3.61 -12.78
N GLN A 68 21.14 2.63 -12.05
CA GLN A 68 22.29 1.85 -12.52
C GLN A 68 21.96 1.02 -13.76
N LEU A 69 20.79 0.36 -13.78
CA LEU A 69 20.34 -0.43 -14.91
C LEU A 69 20.12 0.44 -16.15
N SER A 70 19.50 1.61 -15.99
CA SER A 70 19.31 2.58 -17.06
C SER A 70 20.65 2.99 -17.70
N ARG A 71 21.66 3.31 -16.90
CA ARG A 71 23.01 3.62 -17.40
C ARG A 71 23.66 2.42 -18.11
N ARG A 72 23.44 1.20 -17.64
CA ARG A 72 23.93 -0.03 -18.29
C ARG A 72 23.26 -0.21 -19.65
N LEU A 73 21.95 -0.05 -19.74
CA LEU A 73 21.19 -0.13 -20.99
C LEU A 73 21.67 0.92 -22.01
N GLN A 74 21.90 2.16 -21.58
CA GLN A 74 22.45 3.19 -22.46
C GLN A 74 23.81 2.78 -23.05
N ARG A 75 24.71 2.20 -22.24
CA ARG A 75 26.00 1.69 -22.74
C ARG A 75 25.84 0.52 -23.70
N VAL A 76 24.92 -0.40 -23.42
CA VAL A 76 24.60 -1.52 -24.32
C VAL A 76 24.12 -0.99 -25.67
N ASN A 77 23.18 -0.04 -25.67
CA ASN A 77 22.67 0.58 -26.89
C ASN A 77 23.78 1.27 -27.69
N GLN A 78 24.67 2.02 -27.03
CA GLN A 78 25.82 2.65 -27.70
C GLN A 78 26.74 1.62 -28.37
N ARG A 79 27.03 0.51 -27.67
CA ARG A 79 27.85 -0.59 -28.20
C ARG A 79 27.15 -1.28 -29.36
N LEU A 80 25.83 -1.48 -29.26
CA LEU A 80 25.03 -2.05 -30.34
C LEU A 80 25.09 -1.17 -31.59
N ARG A 81 24.89 0.15 -31.45
CA ARG A 81 25.06 1.10 -32.57
C ARG A 81 26.46 1.05 -33.18
N ALA A 82 27.50 0.78 -32.39
CA ALA A 82 28.85 0.62 -32.92
C ALA A 82 29.00 -0.68 -33.73
N VAL A 83 28.37 -1.77 -33.30
CA VAL A 83 28.32 -3.05 -34.03
C VAL A 83 27.52 -2.89 -35.32
N GLU A 84 26.31 -2.34 -35.26
CA GLU A 84 25.45 -2.11 -36.43
C GLU A 84 26.19 -1.31 -37.52
N ARG A 85 26.90 -0.24 -37.14
CA ARG A 85 27.71 0.56 -38.08
C ARG A 85 28.90 -0.19 -38.66
N ARG A 86 29.53 -1.09 -37.89
CA ARG A 86 30.70 -1.86 -38.35
C ARG A 86 30.31 -2.94 -39.35
N PHE A 87 29.17 -3.57 -39.14
CA PHE A 87 28.74 -4.70 -39.98
C PHE A 87 27.67 -4.32 -41.00
N ASN A 88 27.23 -3.07 -41.02
CA ASN A 88 26.26 -2.53 -41.97
C ASN A 88 24.92 -3.29 -42.00
N PHE A 89 24.48 -3.79 -40.84
CA PHE A 89 23.13 -4.34 -40.65
C PHE A 89 22.56 -3.88 -39.30
N PRO A 90 21.24 -3.62 -39.22
CA PRO A 90 20.59 -3.23 -37.97
C PRO A 90 20.38 -4.44 -37.06
N PHE A 91 20.36 -4.21 -35.75
CA PHE A 91 19.92 -5.21 -34.80
C PHE A 91 18.41 -5.41 -34.91
N THR A 92 17.99 -6.66 -35.10
CA THR A 92 16.59 -7.09 -35.02
C THR A 92 16.41 -7.90 -33.75
N PRO A 93 15.66 -7.40 -32.76
CA PRO A 93 15.28 -8.19 -31.59
C PRO A 93 14.62 -9.49 -32.03
N PHE A 94 14.94 -10.58 -31.35
CA PHE A 94 14.26 -11.85 -31.53
C PHE A 94 13.19 -11.98 -30.45
N ASP A 95 11.92 -11.98 -30.85
CA ASP A 95 10.77 -12.00 -29.93
C ASP A 95 10.34 -13.42 -29.53
N GLY A 96 11.04 -14.47 -30.01
CA GLY A 96 10.95 -15.80 -29.40
C GLY A 96 9.71 -16.62 -29.71
N GLU A 97 8.99 -16.36 -30.81
CA GLU A 97 7.93 -17.27 -31.26
C GLU A 97 8.58 -18.55 -31.86
N TYR A 98 8.32 -19.70 -31.24
CA TYR A 98 8.64 -21.05 -31.73
C TYR A 98 7.35 -21.81 -32.01
#